data_AF-A0A1F4V1T6-F1
#
_entry.id   AF-A0A1F4V1T6-F1
#
_cell.length_a   1.000
_cell.length_b   1.000
_cell.length_c   1.000
_cell.angle_alpha   90.00
_cell.angle_beta   90.00
_cell.angle_gamma   90.00
#
_symmetry.space_group_name_H-M   'P 1'
#
loop_
_entity.id
_entity.type
_entity.pdbx_description
1 polymer ?
#
loop_
_entity_poly.entity_id
_entity_poly.type
_entity_poly.pdbx_seq_one_letter_code
_entity_poly.pdbx_strand_id
1 'polypeptide(L)'
;MGIPFYHIHAGKFYKTYNLVRLAKIPFSLAQCFFLLIKIKPRLILSFGGYVSVPVVIAGYLLRIRSVIHEQTVVAGWANRVAAKFAGKILVSWERSKKYFPAHKTTLVGLPLRQAIYEVRTNNFVVDNNLPYVYVTTGKIGSHIMNSVVGECLADLLAFTNVVHQCGDNSVFNDFDYLTHVYAPVSDSAGKFFLRKFVFADEIGEAFAKASVVVSRSGAHITAELVALAKPCILIPIPWTSHNEQYENALVLQDAGLGKILPEQGLTPKKLVEAIKQFLDLVKTGPPVQAVS
;
A
#
# COMPACT_ATOMS: atom_id res chain seq x y z
N MET A 1 12.87 -17.69 8.28
CA MET A 1 14.02 -16.75 8.36
C MET A 1 14.67 -16.65 9.74
N GLY A 2 14.21 -17.31 10.81
CA GLY A 2 14.99 -17.38 12.08
C GLY A 2 15.29 -16.05 12.78
N ILE A 3 14.68 -14.93 12.34
CA ILE A 3 14.90 -13.61 12.91
C ILE A 3 14.12 -13.55 14.24
N PRO A 4 14.79 -13.31 15.39
CA PRO A 4 14.12 -13.25 16.67
C PRO A 4 13.15 -12.07 16.72
N PHE A 5 11.94 -12.30 17.24
CA PHE A 5 10.95 -11.26 17.49
C PHE A 5 11.03 -10.80 18.95
N TYR A 6 11.19 -9.50 19.17
CA TYR A 6 11.20 -8.90 20.50
C TYR A 6 9.99 -7.98 20.66
N HIS A 7 9.10 -8.32 21.59
CA HIS A 7 7.93 -7.49 21.89
C HIS A 7 8.33 -6.26 22.71
N ILE A 8 8.02 -5.06 22.21
CA ILE A 8 8.30 -3.79 22.89
C ILE A 8 6.99 -3.17 23.36
N HIS A 9 6.91 -2.86 24.65
CA HIS A 9 5.73 -2.25 25.26
C HIS A 9 5.76 -0.73 25.11
N ALA A 10 5.64 -0.23 23.87
CA ALA A 10 5.66 1.20 23.60
C ALA A 10 4.27 1.87 23.72
N GLY A 11 4.26 3.11 24.18
CA GLY A 11 3.08 3.99 24.14
C GLY A 11 2.99 4.76 22.83
N LYS A 12 1.78 5.05 22.34
CA LYS A 12 1.58 6.00 21.23
C LYS A 12 1.73 7.42 21.77
N PHE A 13 2.68 8.17 21.24
CA PHE A 13 3.04 9.51 21.69
C PHE A 13 2.02 10.60 21.29
N TYR A 14 1.18 10.33 20.29
CA TYR A 14 0.21 11.30 19.77
C TYR A 14 -1.22 10.96 20.25
N LYS A 15 -1.98 12.00 20.60
CA LYS A 15 -3.40 11.94 21.06
C LYS A 15 -3.63 11.12 22.34
N THR A 16 -2.83 11.32 23.39
CA THR A 16 -3.21 10.79 24.71
C THR A 16 -2.80 11.68 25.86
N TYR A 17 -3.77 11.99 26.72
CA TYR A 17 -3.58 12.62 28.04
C TYR A 17 -3.55 11.57 29.16
N ASN A 18 -3.53 10.28 28.80
CA ASN A 18 -3.57 9.20 29.77
C ASN A 18 -2.17 8.97 30.36
N LEU A 19 -2.02 9.25 31.66
CA LEU A 19 -0.76 9.14 32.40
C LEU A 19 -0.12 7.74 32.31
N VAL A 20 -0.92 6.67 32.25
CA VAL A 20 -0.40 5.29 32.09
C VAL A 20 0.22 5.09 30.71
N ARG A 21 -0.36 5.69 29.66
CA ARG A 21 0.20 5.63 28.30
C ARG A 21 1.46 6.49 28.16
N LEU A 22 1.53 7.60 28.89
CA LEU A 22 2.72 8.43 28.96
C LEU A 22 3.85 7.73 29.73
N ALA A 23 3.54 7.02 30.82
CA ALA A 23 4.51 6.23 31.58
C ALA A 23 5.13 5.07 30.76
N LYS A 24 4.43 4.58 29.72
CA LYS A 24 4.99 3.59 28.78
C LYS A 24 6.15 4.14 27.95
N ILE A 25 6.29 5.46 27.81
CA ILE A 25 7.38 6.07 27.04
C ILE A 25 8.75 5.80 27.69
N PRO A 26 9.03 6.23 28.94
CA PRO A 26 10.30 5.94 29.58
C PRO A 26 10.54 4.43 29.76
N PHE A 27 9.48 3.66 30.07
CA PHE A 27 9.58 2.21 30.17
C PHE A 27 10.02 1.57 28.84
N SER A 28 9.41 1.97 27.72
CA SER A 28 9.78 1.45 26.41
C SER A 28 11.20 1.83 26.00
N LEU A 29 11.66 3.03 26.37
CA LEU A 29 13.04 3.46 26.14
C LEU A 29 14.03 2.60 26.95
N ALA A 30 13.77 2.39 28.24
CA ALA A 30 14.59 1.52 29.08
C ALA A 30 14.61 0.08 28.55
N GLN A 31 13.45 -0.46 28.17
CA GLN A 31 13.34 -1.79 27.57
C GLN A 31 14.21 -1.89 26.30
N CYS A 32 14.09 -0.91 25.39
CA CYS A 32 14.89 -0.87 24.16
C CYS A 32 16.39 -0.77 24.46
N PHE A 33 16.78 0.04 25.46
CA PHE A 33 18.17 0.20 25.87
C PHE A 33 18.79 -1.12 26.33
N PHE A 34 18.12 -1.86 27.23
CA PHE A 34 18.60 -3.18 27.66
C PHE A 34 18.60 -4.21 26.53
N LEU A 35 17.58 -4.20 25.66
CA LEU A 35 17.55 -5.08 24.49
C LEU A 35 18.73 -4.82 23.56
N LEU A 36 19.06 -3.56 23.27
CA LEU A 36 20.18 -3.21 22.40
C LEU A 36 21.55 -3.54 23.03
N ILE A 37 21.69 -3.46 24.36
CA ILE A 37 22.89 -3.95 25.07
C ILE A 37 23.04 -5.46 24.92
N LYS A 38 21.93 -6.21 24.94
CA LYS A 38 21.95 -7.68 24.79
C LYS A 38 22.21 -8.10 23.35
N ILE A 39 21.54 -7.47 22.39
CA ILE A 39 21.62 -7.79 20.95
C ILE A 39 22.93 -7.28 20.34
N LYS A 40 23.43 -6.13 20.80
CA LYS A 40 24.63 -5.44 20.29
C LYS A 40 24.63 -5.28 18.76
N PRO A 41 23.55 -4.73 18.16
CA PRO A 41 23.49 -4.61 16.71
C PRO A 41 24.52 -3.59 16.21
N ARG A 42 25.08 -3.85 15.02
CA ARG A 42 25.98 -2.90 14.34
C ARG A 42 25.24 -1.73 13.70
N LEU A 43 23.96 -1.91 13.39
CA LEU A 43 23.10 -0.95 12.70
C LEU A 43 21.65 -1.17 13.11
N ILE A 44 20.89 -0.09 13.26
CA ILE A 44 19.43 -0.12 13.40
C ILE A 44 18.82 0.37 12.10
N LEU A 45 17.98 -0.44 11.47
CA LEU A 45 17.13 -0.03 10.35
C LEU A 45 15.70 0.14 10.84
N SER A 46 15.13 1.32 10.65
CA SER A 46 13.77 1.65 11.08
C SER A 46 12.90 2.04 9.89
N PHE A 47 11.70 1.48 9.85
CA PHE A 47 10.66 1.76 8.85
C PHE A 47 9.50 2.56 9.46
N GLY A 48 9.73 3.21 10.60
CA GLY A 48 8.74 4.03 11.30
C GLY A 48 7.83 3.28 12.26
N GLY A 49 6.66 3.87 12.54
CA GLY A 49 5.75 3.43 13.60
C GLY A 49 6.21 3.87 15.00
N TYR A 50 5.25 4.05 15.92
CA TYR A 50 5.53 4.63 17.24
C TYR A 50 6.56 3.82 18.08
N VAL A 51 6.64 2.51 17.88
CA VAL A 51 7.61 1.62 18.52
C VAL A 51 9.05 1.92 18.10
N SER A 52 9.26 2.43 16.87
CA SER A 52 10.61 2.70 16.36
C SER A 52 11.30 3.85 17.08
N VAL A 53 10.55 4.81 17.62
CA VAL A 53 11.09 6.02 18.25
C VAL A 53 11.99 5.67 19.45
N PRO A 54 11.53 4.92 20.47
CA PRO A 54 12.39 4.53 21.59
C PRO A 54 13.57 3.64 21.16
N VAL A 55 13.41 2.80 20.13
CA VAL A 55 14.51 1.98 19.60
C VAL A 55 15.63 2.84 19.01
N VAL A 56 15.26 3.81 18.17
CA VAL A 56 16.23 4.72 17.53
C VAL A 56 16.90 5.64 18.56
N ILE A 57 16.16 6.14 19.55
CA ILE A 57 16.72 6.95 20.64
C ILE A 57 17.67 6.12 21.50
N ALA A 58 17.28 4.91 21.93
CA ALA A 58 18.16 4.03 22.70
C ALA A 58 19.45 3.69 21.93
N GLY A 59 19.33 3.43 20.62
CA GLY A 59 20.48 3.24 19.74
C GLY A 59 21.42 4.44 19.72
N TYR A 60 20.86 5.65 19.59
CA TYR A 60 21.64 6.89 19.65
C TYR A 60 22.40 7.05 20.98
N LEU A 61 21.74 6.79 22.12
CA LEU A 61 22.37 6.84 23.45
C LEU A 61 23.51 5.82 23.59
N LEU A 62 23.36 4.65 22.98
CA LEU A 62 24.38 3.59 22.95
C LEU A 62 25.41 3.77 21.82
N ARG A 63 25.37 4.88 21.08
CA ARG A 63 26.25 5.16 19.92
C ARG A 63 26.14 4.12 18.80
N ILE A 64 25.00 3.46 18.69
CA ILE A 64 24.66 2.56 17.58
C ILE A 64 24.06 3.40 16.46
N ARG A 65 24.62 3.29 15.25
CA ARG A 65 24.12 4.04 14.09
C ARG A 65 22.74 3.54 13.71
N SER A 66 21.88 4.47 13.31
CA SER A 66 20.53 4.18 12.82
C SER A 66 20.28 4.81 11.45
N VAL A 67 19.57 4.05 10.62
CA VAL A 67 19.03 4.48 9.32
C VAL A 67 17.52 4.36 9.42
N ILE A 68 16.82 5.43 9.07
CA ILE A 68 15.36 5.41 8.97
C ILE A 68 14.96 5.45 7.49
N HIS A 69 13.82 4.86 7.17
CA HIS A 69 13.22 4.90 5.84
C HIS A 69 11.78 5.41 5.93
N GLU A 70 11.45 6.43 5.13
CA GLU A 70 10.10 6.99 4.99
C GLU A 70 9.48 6.55 3.66
N GLN A 71 8.41 5.77 3.76
CA GLN A 71 7.77 5.11 2.62
C GLN A 71 6.72 5.97 1.94
N THR A 72 6.03 6.83 2.68
CA THR A 72 4.92 7.64 2.17
C THR A 72 5.39 9.02 1.75
N VAL A 73 4.53 9.72 0.98
CA VAL A 73 4.79 11.10 0.56
C VAL A 73 4.82 12.06 1.75
N VAL A 74 3.96 11.84 2.75
CA VAL A 74 3.89 12.64 3.97
C VAL A 74 4.58 11.93 5.11
N ALA A 75 5.65 12.54 5.65
CA ALA A 75 6.41 11.90 6.71
C ALA A 75 5.58 11.68 7.99
N GLY A 76 5.58 10.42 8.45
CA GLY A 76 4.92 10.04 9.68
C GLY A 76 5.58 10.69 10.91
N TRP A 77 4.78 10.97 11.95
CA TRP A 77 5.29 11.63 13.16
C TRP A 77 6.46 10.87 13.81
N ALA A 78 6.39 9.54 13.83
CA ALA A 78 7.45 8.69 14.36
C ALA A 78 8.78 8.89 13.62
N ASN A 79 8.75 8.90 12.29
CA ASN A 79 9.95 9.13 11.47
C ASN A 79 10.49 10.54 11.65
N ARG A 80 9.61 11.55 11.76
CA ARG A 80 10.04 12.94 12.02
C ARG A 80 10.76 13.10 13.36
N VAL A 81 10.34 12.37 14.40
CA VAL A 81 11.04 12.36 15.69
C VAL A 81 12.33 11.55 15.62
N ALA A 82 12.28 10.33 15.07
CA ALA A 82 13.44 9.46 14.91
C ALA A 82 14.55 10.11 14.07
N ALA A 83 14.20 10.93 13.08
CA ALA A 83 15.14 11.66 12.23
C ALA A 83 16.13 12.56 12.98
N LYS A 84 15.76 13.05 14.17
CA LYS A 84 16.66 13.87 15.02
C LYS A 84 17.86 13.05 15.52
N PHE A 85 17.63 11.76 15.76
CA PHE A 85 18.60 10.82 16.34
C PHE A 85 19.21 9.89 15.28
N ALA A 86 18.62 9.85 14.08
CA ALA A 86 19.10 9.06 12.96
C ALA A 86 20.40 9.61 12.37
N GLY A 87 21.28 8.68 11.97
CA GLY A 87 22.48 8.99 11.22
C GLY A 87 22.20 9.25 9.74
N LYS A 88 21.29 8.48 9.14
CA LYS A 88 20.86 8.62 7.74
C LYS A 88 19.35 8.46 7.62
N ILE A 89 18.77 9.16 6.65
CA ILE A 89 17.34 9.16 6.34
C ILE A 89 17.20 8.77 4.87
N LEU A 90 16.46 7.71 4.61
CA LEU A 90 16.12 7.24 3.28
C LEU A 90 14.66 7.61 3.01
N VAL A 91 14.36 8.08 1.80
CA VAL A 91 12.98 8.43 1.42
C VAL A 91 12.60 7.74 0.11
N SER A 92 11.33 7.39 -0.02
CA SER A 92 10.77 6.86 -1.27
C SER A 92 10.48 7.93 -2.32
N TRP A 93 10.12 9.14 -1.89
CA TRP A 93 9.61 10.18 -2.78
C TRP A 93 10.39 11.48 -2.63
N GLU A 94 10.58 12.19 -3.74
CA GLU A 94 11.22 13.51 -3.74
C GLU A 94 10.44 14.49 -2.83
N ARG A 95 9.10 14.43 -2.90
CA ARG A 95 8.18 15.23 -2.07
C ARG A 95 8.37 15.02 -0.57
N SER A 96 8.90 13.87 -0.14
CA SER A 96 9.13 13.57 1.28
C SER A 96 10.38 14.25 1.83
N LYS A 97 11.33 14.69 0.97
CA LYS A 97 12.59 15.31 1.43
C LYS A 97 12.36 16.56 2.28
N LYS A 98 11.30 17.33 2.00
CA LYS A 98 10.94 18.55 2.74
C LYS A 98 10.72 18.35 4.24
N TYR A 99 10.45 17.11 4.68
CA TYR A 99 10.24 16.79 6.09
C TYR A 99 11.52 16.52 6.88
N PHE A 100 12.68 16.44 6.21
CA PHE A 100 13.92 15.94 6.80
C PHE A 100 15.13 16.82 6.46
N PRO A 101 16.18 16.85 7.29
CA PRO A 101 17.39 17.62 7.02
C PRO A 101 18.10 17.14 5.74
N ALA A 102 18.32 18.04 4.76
CA ALA A 102 18.88 17.69 3.46
C ALA A 102 20.21 16.90 3.53
N HIS A 103 21.13 17.30 4.42
CA HIS A 103 22.43 16.65 4.59
C HIS A 103 22.34 15.19 5.09
N LYS A 104 21.22 14.77 5.68
CA LYS A 104 20.98 13.40 6.14
C LYS A 104 20.11 12.58 5.20
N THR A 105 19.44 13.22 4.24
CA THR A 105 18.37 12.60 3.45
C THR A 105 18.86 12.15 2.09
N THR A 106 18.46 10.94 1.68
CA THR A 106 18.75 10.38 0.35
C THR A 106 17.50 9.74 -0.22
N LEU A 107 17.17 10.09 -1.47
CA LEU A 107 16.11 9.43 -2.23
C LEU A 107 16.62 8.07 -2.69
N VAL A 108 15.91 7.00 -2.33
CA VAL A 108 16.27 5.62 -2.73
C VAL A 108 15.06 4.82 -3.24
N GLY A 109 13.86 5.40 -3.22
CA GLY A 109 12.64 4.66 -3.53
C GLY A 109 12.21 3.71 -2.41
N LEU A 110 11.16 2.94 -2.67
CA LEU A 110 10.69 1.88 -1.80
C LEU A 110 11.21 0.53 -2.32
N PRO A 111 11.83 -0.33 -1.50
CA PRO A 111 12.19 -1.67 -1.92
C PRO A 111 10.94 -2.47 -2.32
N LEU A 112 10.88 -2.91 -3.57
CA LEU A 112 9.79 -3.70 -4.11
C LEU A 112 10.18 -5.18 -4.22
N ARG A 113 9.18 -6.06 -4.14
CA ARG A 113 9.38 -7.50 -4.34
C ARG A 113 9.61 -7.79 -5.82
N GLN A 114 10.60 -8.62 -6.13
CA GLN A 114 10.91 -9.01 -7.52
C GLN A 114 9.72 -9.66 -8.25
N ALA A 115 8.87 -10.35 -7.50
CA ALA A 115 7.68 -11.04 -7.98
C ALA A 115 6.68 -10.16 -8.76
N ILE A 116 6.69 -8.83 -8.61
CA ILE A 116 5.78 -7.97 -9.39
C ILE A 116 6.16 -7.86 -10.87
N TYR A 117 7.42 -8.17 -11.20
CA TYR A 117 7.97 -8.06 -12.57
C TYR A 117 7.90 -9.38 -13.35
N GLU A 118 7.58 -10.48 -12.69
CA GLU A 118 7.71 -11.83 -13.25
C GLU A 118 6.36 -12.55 -13.25
N VAL A 119 5.90 -12.98 -14.43
CA VAL A 119 4.73 -13.86 -14.55
C VAL A 119 5.18 -15.29 -14.25
N ARG A 120 4.70 -15.84 -13.12
CA ARG A 120 5.09 -17.18 -12.63
C ARG A 120 3.93 -18.19 -12.70
N THR A 121 2.73 -17.74 -13.01
CA THR A 121 1.49 -18.52 -13.05
C THR A 121 0.66 -18.16 -14.28
N ASN A 122 -0.39 -18.96 -14.53
CA ASN A 122 -1.42 -18.73 -15.55
C ASN A 122 -2.82 -18.85 -14.92
N ASN A 123 -2.98 -18.40 -13.67
CA ASN A 123 -4.17 -18.59 -12.85
C ASN A 123 -5.33 -17.66 -13.24
N PHE A 124 -5.07 -16.61 -14.02
CA PHE A 124 -6.05 -15.61 -14.45
C PHE A 124 -6.26 -15.65 -15.96
N VAL A 125 -5.98 -16.76 -16.64
CA VAL A 125 -6.15 -16.89 -18.10
C VAL A 125 -7.61 -17.23 -18.45
N VAL A 126 -8.16 -16.56 -19.46
CA VAL A 126 -9.45 -16.87 -20.08
C VAL A 126 -9.34 -16.81 -21.60
N ASP A 127 -10.23 -17.54 -22.27
CA ASP A 127 -10.35 -17.51 -23.73
C ASP A 127 -11.37 -16.44 -24.17
N ASN A 128 -10.99 -15.16 -24.02
CA ASN A 128 -11.72 -14.03 -24.57
C ASN A 128 -10.75 -12.84 -24.82
N ASN A 129 -11.22 -11.83 -25.56
CA ASN A 129 -10.44 -10.63 -25.88
C ASN A 129 -10.76 -9.44 -24.96
N LEU A 130 -11.33 -9.68 -23.77
CA LEU A 130 -11.70 -8.61 -22.84
C LEU A 130 -10.48 -8.15 -22.03
N PRO A 131 -10.33 -6.83 -21.79
CA PRO A 131 -9.26 -6.30 -20.97
C PRO A 131 -9.39 -6.74 -19.51
N TYR A 132 -8.30 -6.69 -18.76
CA TYR A 132 -8.31 -7.03 -17.34
C TYR A 132 -8.32 -5.79 -16.45
N VAL A 133 -9.15 -5.84 -15.42
CA VAL A 133 -9.13 -4.91 -14.29
C VAL A 133 -8.61 -5.66 -13.07
N TYR A 134 -7.53 -5.17 -12.47
CA TYR A 134 -7.07 -5.68 -11.18
C TYR A 134 -7.57 -4.78 -10.06
N VAL A 135 -8.50 -5.28 -9.25
CA VAL A 135 -9.00 -4.60 -8.06
C VAL A 135 -8.24 -5.14 -6.84
N THR A 136 -7.60 -4.26 -6.07
CA THR A 136 -6.95 -4.65 -4.82
C THR A 136 -7.29 -3.71 -3.67
N THR A 137 -7.83 -4.29 -2.61
CA THR A 137 -8.18 -3.58 -1.38
C THR A 137 -7.15 -3.81 -0.25
N GLY A 138 -6.02 -4.45 -0.58
CA GLY A 138 -4.98 -4.80 0.38
C GLY A 138 -5.33 -6.03 1.23
N LYS A 139 -4.46 -6.40 2.16
CA LYS A 139 -4.60 -7.64 2.96
C LYS A 139 -5.81 -7.60 3.90
N ILE A 140 -6.04 -6.45 4.53
CA ILE A 140 -7.17 -6.26 5.46
C ILE A 140 -8.50 -6.20 4.71
N GLY A 141 -8.48 -5.82 3.43
CA GLY A 141 -9.69 -5.60 2.64
C GLY A 141 -10.30 -4.22 2.87
N SER A 142 -11.33 -3.92 2.07
CA SER A 142 -12.08 -2.67 2.17
C SER A 142 -13.53 -2.92 1.82
N HIS A 143 -14.37 -3.09 2.84
CA HIS A 143 -15.81 -3.34 2.67
C HIS A 143 -16.46 -2.37 1.69
N ILE A 144 -16.20 -1.06 1.79
CA ILE A 144 -16.77 -0.06 0.88
C ILE A 144 -16.44 -0.35 -0.60
N MET A 145 -15.18 -0.70 -0.90
CA MET A 145 -14.76 -1.03 -2.28
C MET A 145 -15.31 -2.38 -2.71
N ASN A 146 -15.27 -3.37 -1.81
CA ASN A 146 -15.78 -4.72 -2.06
C ASN A 146 -17.28 -4.69 -2.38
N SER A 147 -18.09 -3.99 -1.59
CA SER A 147 -19.52 -3.78 -1.83
C SER A 147 -19.79 -3.10 -3.16
N VAL A 148 -19.11 -1.98 -3.45
CA VAL A 148 -19.29 -1.26 -4.73
C VAL A 148 -18.94 -2.13 -5.92
N VAL A 149 -17.87 -2.92 -5.85
CA VAL A 149 -17.50 -3.87 -6.92
C VAL A 149 -18.54 -4.97 -7.06
N GLY A 150 -19.06 -5.51 -5.95
CA GLY A 150 -20.16 -6.47 -5.97
C GLY A 150 -21.40 -5.91 -6.67
N GLU A 151 -21.81 -4.70 -6.31
CA GLU A 151 -23.00 -4.03 -6.87
C GLU A 151 -22.92 -3.75 -8.38
N CYS A 152 -21.72 -3.56 -8.95
CA CYS A 152 -21.53 -3.41 -10.41
C CYS A 152 -20.84 -4.59 -11.08
N LEU A 153 -20.76 -5.76 -10.43
CA LEU A 153 -19.96 -6.87 -10.96
C LEU A 153 -20.46 -7.31 -12.35
N ALA A 154 -21.78 -7.43 -12.53
CA ALA A 154 -22.38 -7.77 -13.82
C ALA A 154 -21.99 -6.77 -14.93
N ASP A 155 -22.06 -5.47 -14.62
CA ASP A 155 -21.71 -4.41 -15.56
C ASP A 155 -20.23 -4.47 -15.94
N LEU A 156 -19.34 -4.72 -14.97
CA LEU A 156 -17.91 -4.86 -15.21
C LEU A 156 -17.61 -6.08 -16.09
N LEU A 157 -18.23 -7.23 -15.80
CA LEU A 157 -18.00 -8.47 -16.55
C LEU A 157 -18.59 -8.43 -17.97
N ALA A 158 -19.45 -7.47 -18.30
CA ALA A 158 -19.91 -7.26 -19.66
C ALA A 158 -18.79 -6.77 -20.60
N PHE A 159 -17.70 -6.19 -20.08
CA PHE A 159 -16.62 -5.65 -20.90
C PHE A 159 -15.20 -5.87 -20.34
N THR A 160 -15.03 -6.59 -19.23
CA THR A 160 -13.72 -6.84 -18.60
C THR A 160 -13.64 -8.22 -17.97
N ASN A 161 -12.43 -8.75 -17.85
CA ASN A 161 -12.09 -9.75 -16.85
C ASN A 161 -11.64 -9.04 -15.57
N VAL A 162 -12.04 -9.53 -14.40
CA VAL A 162 -11.74 -8.86 -13.13
C VAL A 162 -10.95 -9.81 -12.23
N VAL A 163 -9.73 -9.42 -11.88
CA VAL A 163 -8.98 -10.05 -10.78
C VAL A 163 -9.23 -9.20 -9.54
N HIS A 164 -9.75 -9.79 -8.46
CA HIS A 164 -10.09 -9.03 -7.26
C HIS A 164 -9.48 -9.65 -6.01
N GLN A 165 -8.51 -8.92 -5.43
CA GLN A 165 -8.05 -9.16 -4.07
C GLN A 165 -8.93 -8.38 -3.07
N CYS A 166 -9.89 -9.06 -2.45
CA CYS A 166 -10.87 -8.45 -1.55
C CYS A 166 -10.39 -8.32 -0.09
N GLY A 167 -9.30 -9.02 0.28
CA GLY A 167 -8.84 -9.13 1.66
C GLY A 167 -9.65 -10.14 2.49
N ASP A 168 -9.32 -10.24 3.77
CA ASP A 168 -9.91 -11.22 4.71
C ASP A 168 -10.38 -10.55 6.00
N ASN A 169 -11.30 -9.59 5.85
CA ASN A 169 -11.93 -8.94 7.00
C ASN A 169 -13.04 -9.82 7.57
N SER A 170 -12.80 -10.41 8.73
CA SER A 170 -13.75 -11.31 9.41
C SER A 170 -15.06 -10.62 9.84
N VAL A 171 -15.08 -9.29 9.96
CA VAL A 171 -16.28 -8.53 10.36
C VAL A 171 -17.32 -8.50 9.24
N PHE A 172 -16.88 -8.31 8.00
CA PHE A 172 -17.76 -8.13 6.85
C PHE A 172 -17.89 -9.38 5.98
N ASN A 173 -16.92 -10.29 6.06
CA ASN A 173 -16.88 -11.52 5.29
C ASN A 173 -17.04 -11.31 3.77
N ASP A 174 -16.36 -10.27 3.25
CA ASP A 174 -16.52 -9.79 1.87
C ASP A 174 -16.22 -10.85 0.82
N PHE A 175 -15.31 -11.79 1.11
CA PHE A 175 -15.00 -12.88 0.18
C PHE A 175 -16.21 -13.78 -0.07
N ASP A 176 -16.92 -14.15 0.99
CA ASP A 176 -18.12 -14.99 0.87
C ASP A 176 -19.24 -14.20 0.19
N TYR A 177 -19.45 -12.94 0.59
CA TYR A 177 -20.41 -12.05 -0.08
C TYR A 177 -20.15 -11.96 -1.60
N LEU A 178 -18.92 -11.68 -2.01
CA LEU A 178 -18.55 -11.57 -3.42
C LEU A 178 -18.68 -12.89 -4.18
N THR A 179 -18.45 -14.02 -3.51
CA THR A 179 -18.68 -15.36 -4.09
C THR A 179 -20.16 -15.56 -4.42
N HIS A 180 -21.07 -15.18 -3.52
CA HIS A 180 -22.51 -15.27 -3.74
C HIS A 180 -23.00 -14.31 -4.83
N VAL A 181 -22.45 -13.09 -4.88
CA VAL A 181 -22.77 -12.10 -5.93
C VAL A 181 -22.31 -12.57 -7.31
N TYR A 182 -21.19 -13.29 -7.39
CA TYR A 182 -20.66 -13.79 -8.66
C TYR A 182 -21.46 -14.97 -9.23
N ALA A 183 -21.97 -15.88 -8.38
CA ALA A 183 -22.69 -17.07 -8.80
C ALA A 183 -23.74 -16.85 -9.91
N PRO A 184 -24.69 -15.89 -9.78
CA PRO A 184 -25.72 -15.64 -10.80
C PRO A 184 -25.20 -14.99 -12.10
N VAL A 185 -23.97 -14.49 -12.11
CA VAL A 185 -23.36 -13.80 -13.27
C VAL A 185 -22.11 -14.51 -13.78
N SER A 186 -21.88 -15.76 -13.37
CA SER A 186 -20.70 -16.54 -13.72
C SER A 186 -20.62 -16.90 -15.22
N ASP A 187 -21.77 -16.89 -15.90
CA ASP A 187 -21.89 -17.06 -17.36
C ASP A 187 -21.65 -15.78 -18.17
N SER A 188 -21.29 -14.67 -17.51
CA SER A 188 -20.91 -13.43 -18.19
C SER A 188 -19.73 -13.64 -19.15
N ALA A 189 -19.62 -12.76 -20.15
CA ALA A 189 -18.54 -12.76 -21.14
C ALA A 189 -17.16 -12.65 -20.47
N GLY A 190 -17.03 -11.75 -19.50
CA GLY A 190 -15.87 -11.62 -18.63
C GLY A 190 -15.92 -12.56 -17.43
N LYS A 191 -14.76 -12.88 -16.87
CA LYS A 191 -14.64 -13.74 -15.68
C LYS A 191 -14.13 -12.99 -14.45
N PHE A 192 -14.60 -13.44 -13.29
CA PHE A 192 -14.22 -12.90 -11.98
C PHE A 192 -13.30 -13.85 -11.24
N PHE A 193 -12.05 -13.44 -11.04
CA PHE A 193 -11.05 -14.15 -10.27
C PHE A 193 -10.96 -13.55 -8.88
N LEU A 194 -11.78 -14.06 -7.96
CA LEU A 194 -11.80 -13.62 -6.58
C LEU A 194 -10.66 -14.29 -5.77
N ARG A 195 -9.98 -13.48 -4.96
CA ARG A 195 -8.94 -13.91 -4.02
C ARG A 195 -9.08 -13.16 -2.70
N LYS A 196 -8.88 -13.87 -1.58
CA LYS A 196 -8.60 -13.19 -0.30
C LYS A 196 -7.26 -12.46 -0.36
N PHE A 197 -6.25 -13.12 -0.92
CA PHE A 197 -4.88 -12.62 -1.06
C PHE A 197 -4.32 -12.99 -2.43
N VAL A 198 -3.58 -12.07 -3.06
CA VAL A 198 -2.75 -12.35 -4.23
C VAL A 198 -1.30 -12.45 -3.77
N PHE A 199 -0.74 -13.65 -3.84
CA PHE A 199 0.59 -13.97 -3.31
C PHE A 199 1.71 -13.69 -4.33
N ALA A 200 2.95 -14.01 -3.96
CA ALA A 200 4.13 -13.69 -4.76
C ALA A 200 4.24 -14.48 -6.07
N ASP A 201 3.57 -15.61 -6.18
CA ASP A 201 3.42 -16.40 -7.40
C ASP A 201 2.43 -15.75 -8.38
N GLU A 202 1.29 -15.26 -7.88
CA GLU A 202 0.21 -14.72 -8.72
C GLU A 202 0.35 -13.21 -9.03
N ILE A 203 1.05 -12.43 -8.21
CA ILE A 203 1.01 -10.96 -8.32
C ILE A 203 1.56 -10.43 -9.65
N GLY A 204 2.64 -11.02 -10.16
CA GLY A 204 3.22 -10.60 -11.43
C GLY A 204 2.27 -10.86 -12.59
N GLU A 205 1.52 -11.97 -12.56
CA GLU A 205 0.45 -12.23 -13.53
C GLU A 205 -0.68 -11.21 -13.43
N ALA A 206 -1.16 -10.91 -12.22
CA ALA A 206 -2.21 -9.93 -12.00
C ALA A 206 -1.82 -8.55 -12.56
N PHE A 207 -0.62 -8.07 -12.25
CA PHE A 207 -0.13 -6.80 -12.80
C PHE A 207 0.10 -6.87 -14.31
N ALA A 208 0.73 -7.92 -14.84
CA ALA A 208 1.03 -8.04 -16.26
C ALA A 208 -0.24 -7.99 -17.11
N LYS A 209 -1.31 -8.67 -16.69
CA LYS A 209 -2.60 -8.69 -17.39
C LYS A 209 -3.38 -7.38 -17.23
N ALA A 210 -3.31 -6.74 -16.05
CA ALA A 210 -4.11 -5.57 -15.75
C ALA A 210 -3.86 -4.43 -16.75
N SER A 211 -4.93 -4.07 -17.47
CA SER A 211 -5.01 -2.85 -18.27
C SER A 211 -5.24 -1.64 -17.38
N VAL A 212 -5.99 -1.82 -16.28
CA VAL A 212 -6.22 -0.81 -15.25
C VAL A 212 -6.17 -1.47 -13.87
N VAL A 213 -5.56 -0.80 -12.90
CA VAL A 213 -5.59 -1.21 -11.48
C VAL A 213 -6.53 -0.29 -10.69
N VAL A 214 -7.44 -0.86 -9.92
CA VAL A 214 -8.28 -0.12 -8.97
C VAL A 214 -7.81 -0.44 -7.56
N SER A 215 -7.35 0.56 -6.81
CA SER A 215 -6.79 0.29 -5.49
C SER A 215 -6.95 1.44 -4.49
N ARG A 216 -6.67 1.14 -3.23
CA ARG A 216 -6.25 2.17 -2.27
C ARG A 216 -4.87 2.73 -2.67
N SER A 217 -4.41 3.77 -1.99
CA SER A 217 -3.13 4.44 -2.28
C SER A 217 -2.15 4.37 -1.11
N GLY A 218 -1.96 3.16 -0.56
CA GLY A 218 -0.91 2.89 0.42
C GLY A 218 0.50 2.97 -0.20
N ALA A 219 1.53 3.04 0.64
CA ALA A 219 2.92 3.23 0.19
C ALA A 219 3.38 2.19 -0.85
N HIS A 220 3.16 0.90 -0.55
CA HIS A 220 3.61 -0.19 -1.42
C HIS A 220 2.88 -0.21 -2.76
N ILE A 221 1.55 -0.22 -2.78
CA ILE A 221 0.79 -0.23 -4.04
C ILE A 221 1.10 1.00 -4.89
N THR A 222 1.28 2.18 -4.26
CA THR A 222 1.67 3.39 -4.99
C THR A 222 3.04 3.22 -5.67
N ALA A 223 4.03 2.69 -4.95
CA ALA A 223 5.35 2.43 -5.50
C ALA A 223 5.35 1.32 -6.57
N GLU A 224 4.58 0.24 -6.38
CA GLU A 224 4.40 -0.83 -7.37
C GLU A 224 3.79 -0.29 -8.66
N LEU A 225 2.75 0.56 -8.58
CA LEU A 225 2.10 1.16 -9.74
C LEU A 225 3.00 2.12 -10.51
N VAL A 226 3.81 2.93 -9.81
CA VAL A 226 4.80 3.80 -10.45
C VAL A 226 5.86 2.96 -11.16
N ALA A 227 6.45 1.97 -10.47
CA ALA A 227 7.52 1.14 -11.02
C ALA A 227 7.09 0.33 -12.24
N LEU A 228 5.82 -0.10 -12.28
CA LEU A 228 5.25 -0.84 -13.40
C LEU A 228 4.55 0.07 -14.44
N ALA A 229 4.57 1.38 -14.22
CA ALA A 229 3.88 2.39 -15.02
C ALA A 229 2.40 2.01 -15.31
N LYS A 230 1.70 1.52 -14.29
CA LYS A 230 0.34 0.96 -14.44
C LYS A 230 -0.72 2.04 -14.38
N PRO A 231 -1.61 2.14 -15.39
CA PRO A 231 -2.80 2.97 -15.33
C PRO A 231 -3.67 2.56 -14.13
N CYS A 232 -4.12 3.55 -13.35
CA CYS A 232 -4.79 3.25 -12.09
C CYS A 232 -5.93 4.21 -11.71
N ILE A 233 -6.89 3.68 -10.97
CA ILE A 233 -7.93 4.45 -10.29
C ILE A 233 -7.72 4.26 -8.80
N LEU A 234 -7.47 5.37 -8.10
CA LEU A 234 -7.11 5.36 -6.70
C LEU A 234 -8.27 5.86 -5.86
N ILE A 235 -8.60 5.11 -4.81
CA ILE A 235 -9.67 5.42 -3.87
C ILE A 235 -9.05 5.60 -2.49
N PRO A 236 -8.43 6.75 -2.17
CA PRO A 236 -7.72 6.95 -0.91
C PRO A 236 -8.65 6.81 0.31
N ILE A 237 -8.12 6.29 1.42
CA ILE A 237 -8.84 6.33 2.71
C ILE A 237 -8.80 7.75 3.27
N PRO A 238 -9.95 8.40 3.51
CA PRO A 238 -10.00 9.83 3.82
C PRO A 238 -9.57 10.19 5.25
N TRP A 239 -9.56 9.23 6.19
CA TRP A 239 -9.19 9.46 7.60
C TRP A 239 -7.76 9.01 7.93
N THR A 240 -6.91 8.82 6.92
CA THR A 240 -5.50 8.47 7.16
C THR A 240 -4.73 9.63 7.77
N SER A 241 -3.67 9.30 8.51
CA SER A 241 -2.86 10.30 9.20
C SER A 241 -2.30 11.30 8.18
N HIS A 242 -2.52 12.59 8.42
CA HIS A 242 -2.09 13.68 7.53
C HIS A 242 -2.49 13.50 6.05
N ASN A 243 -3.60 12.82 5.77
CA ASN A 243 -4.09 12.57 4.42
C ASN A 243 -3.07 11.82 3.53
N GLU A 244 -2.21 10.97 4.14
CA GLU A 244 -1.07 10.34 3.46
C GLU A 244 -1.47 9.55 2.19
N GLN A 245 -2.63 8.89 2.20
CA GLN A 245 -3.08 8.13 1.04
C GLN A 245 -3.48 9.05 -0.12
N TYR A 246 -4.08 10.20 0.16
CA TYR A 246 -4.40 11.17 -0.89
C TYR A 246 -3.12 11.74 -1.50
N GLU A 247 -2.13 12.07 -0.67
CA GLU A 247 -0.84 12.59 -1.12
C GLU A 247 -0.03 11.56 -1.94
N ASN A 248 -0.09 10.28 -1.57
CA ASN A 248 0.44 9.19 -2.39
C ASN A 248 -0.30 9.10 -3.74
N ALA A 249 -1.62 9.25 -3.74
CA ALA A 249 -2.42 9.18 -4.96
C ALA A 249 -2.16 10.36 -5.91
N LEU A 250 -1.89 11.55 -5.36
CA LEU A 250 -1.47 12.72 -6.13
C LEU A 250 -0.18 12.45 -6.90
N VAL A 251 0.77 11.68 -6.35
CA VAL A 251 2.00 11.35 -7.09
C VAL A 251 1.69 10.59 -8.38
N LEU A 252 0.78 9.62 -8.33
CA LEU A 252 0.38 8.86 -9.52
C LEU A 252 -0.46 9.70 -10.49
N GLN A 253 -1.32 10.57 -9.97
CA GLN A 253 -2.10 11.51 -10.79
C GLN A 253 -1.22 12.52 -11.51
N ASP A 254 -0.28 13.14 -10.80
CA ASP A 254 0.65 14.12 -11.36
C ASP A 254 1.63 13.49 -12.36
N ALA A 255 1.91 12.19 -12.22
CA ALA A 255 2.67 11.41 -13.20
C ALA A 255 1.84 10.99 -14.44
N GLY A 256 0.53 11.34 -14.49
CA GLY A 256 -0.37 10.95 -15.57
C GLY A 256 -0.78 9.47 -15.56
N LEU A 257 -0.42 8.73 -14.51
CA LEU A 257 -0.73 7.30 -14.38
C LEU A 257 -2.08 7.03 -13.72
N GLY A 258 -2.63 8.00 -12.97
CA GLY A 258 -3.78 7.74 -12.11
C GLY A 258 -4.86 8.80 -12.05
N LYS A 259 -6.06 8.37 -11.70
CA LYS A 259 -7.17 9.25 -11.33
C LYS A 259 -7.60 8.97 -9.90
N ILE A 260 -7.76 10.02 -9.13
CA ILE A 260 -8.32 9.92 -7.78
C ILE A 260 -9.85 9.91 -7.88
N LEU A 261 -10.46 8.87 -7.34
CA LEU A 261 -11.89 8.77 -7.12
C LEU A 261 -12.15 8.79 -5.61
N PRO A 262 -12.66 9.89 -5.03
CA PRO A 262 -12.90 9.98 -3.60
C PRO A 262 -13.82 8.85 -3.11
N GLU A 263 -13.47 8.25 -1.97
CA GLU A 263 -14.36 7.27 -1.32
C GLU A 263 -15.72 7.89 -0.99
N GLN A 264 -15.71 9.15 -0.55
CA GLN A 264 -16.93 9.92 -0.33
C GLN A 264 -17.65 10.12 -1.66
N GLY A 265 -18.80 9.47 -1.80
CA GLY A 265 -19.59 9.49 -3.03
C GLY A 265 -19.08 8.55 -4.11
N LEU A 266 -18.26 7.55 -3.76
CA LEU A 266 -18.00 6.38 -4.61
C LEU A 266 -19.32 5.63 -4.83
N THR A 267 -19.67 5.38 -6.09
CA THR A 267 -20.87 4.62 -6.46
C THR A 267 -20.52 3.60 -7.55
N PRO A 268 -21.32 2.53 -7.73
CA PRO A 268 -21.07 1.53 -8.76
C PRO A 268 -20.98 2.16 -10.16
N LYS A 269 -21.91 3.07 -10.48
CA LYS A 269 -21.90 3.84 -11.74
C LYS A 269 -20.60 4.61 -11.97
N LYS A 270 -20.15 5.38 -10.96
CA LYS A 270 -18.91 6.17 -11.08
C LYS A 270 -17.67 5.28 -11.26
N LEU A 271 -17.64 4.13 -10.61
CA LEU A 271 -16.54 3.18 -10.75
C LEU A 271 -16.48 2.62 -12.16
N VAL A 272 -17.62 2.13 -12.69
CA VAL A 272 -17.73 1.61 -14.05
C VAL A 272 -17.34 2.68 -15.09
N GLU A 273 -17.85 3.90 -14.95
CA GLU A 273 -17.52 5.02 -15.84
C GLU A 273 -16.03 5.35 -15.82
N ALA A 274 -15.41 5.40 -14.63
CA ALA A 274 -13.98 5.67 -14.50
C ALA A 274 -13.13 4.57 -15.16
N ILE A 275 -13.50 3.29 -14.98
CA ILE A 275 -12.81 2.16 -15.60
C ILE A 275 -12.92 2.23 -17.13
N LYS A 276 -14.12 2.48 -17.68
CA LYS A 276 -14.31 2.63 -19.14
C LYS A 276 -13.43 3.74 -19.71
N GLN A 277 -13.44 4.93 -19.09
CA GLN A 277 -12.60 6.06 -19.48
C GLN A 277 -11.11 5.68 -19.53
N PHE A 278 -10.61 4.98 -18.52
CA PHE A 278 -9.21 4.57 -18.48
C PHE A 278 -8.86 3.51 -19.54
N LEU A 279 -9.75 2.53 -19.76
CA LEU A 279 -9.55 1.54 -20.81
C LEU A 279 -9.51 2.17 -22.21
N ASP A 280 -10.34 3.19 -22.46
CA ASP A 280 -10.33 3.91 -23.74
C ASP A 280 -9.04 4.73 -23.92
N LEU A 281 -8.53 5.35 -22.84
CA LEU A 281 -7.24 6.04 -22.87
C LEU A 281 -6.06 5.08 -23.15
N VAL A 282 -6.07 3.88 -22.55
CA VAL A 282 -5.03 2.86 -22.79
C VAL A 282 -5.06 2.35 -24.23
N LYS A 283 -6.24 2.25 -24.85
CA LYS A 283 -6.37 1.85 -26.26
C LYS A 283 -5.89 2.92 -27.24
N THR A 284 -5.97 4.19 -26.87
CA THR A 284 -5.73 5.35 -27.76
C THR A 284 -4.40 6.05 -27.51
N GLY A 285 -3.75 5.81 -26.36
CA GLY A 285 -2.46 6.40 -26.01
C GLY A 285 -1.26 5.68 -26.61
N PRO A 286 -0.11 6.37 -26.75
CA PRO A 286 1.16 5.71 -27.06
C PRO A 286 1.50 4.71 -25.94
N PRO A 287 2.17 3.57 -26.24
CA PRO A 287 2.55 2.61 -25.22
C PRO A 287 3.38 3.30 -24.13
N VAL A 288 2.93 3.16 -22.88
CA VAL A 288 3.63 3.73 -21.72
C VAL A 288 5.00 3.07 -21.64
N GLN A 289 6.05 3.81 -22.00
CA GLN A 289 7.41 3.35 -21.83
C GLN A 289 7.69 3.25 -20.33
N ALA A 290 8.07 2.05 -19.87
CA ALA A 290 8.52 1.85 -18.50
C ALA A 290 9.69 2.80 -18.24
N VAL A 291 9.55 3.66 -17.23
CA VAL A 291 10.62 4.54 -16.79
C VAL A 291 11.70 3.65 -16.18
N SER A 292 12.83 3.53 -16.88
CA SER A 292 14.04 2.81 -16.45
C SER A 292 14.70 3.46 -15.25
#